data_AF-A0A8W8MUL0-F1
#
_entry.id   AF-A0A8W8MUL0-F1
#
_cell.length_a   1.000
_cell.length_b   1.000
_cell.length_c   1.000
_cell.angle_alpha   90.00
_cell.angle_beta   90.00
_cell.angle_gamma   90.00
#
_symmetry.space_group_name_H-M   'P 1'
#
loop_
_entity.id
_entity.type
_entity.pdbx_description
1 polymer ?
#
loop_
_entity_poly.entity_id
_entity_poly.type
_entity_poly.pdbx_seq_one_letter_code
_entity_poly.pdbx_strand_id
1 'polypeptide(L)'
;HRFTPILAIQGDSGWFPSFYRHQLNMLRLWNHFVTMSDDRLTQLVFMWDLEKSNNQNWSHHVKLLLQSIDMSTCFLNREVCNLNLAEIKLQQKFVNDWQNELQSVSKLRTYRSFKSDFNL
;
A
#
# COMPACT_ATOMS: atom_id res chain seq x y z
N HIS A 1 1.91 -25.00 -0.37
CA HIS A 1 0.81 -25.68 -1.09
C HIS A 1 -0.50 -24.87 -1.19
N ARG A 2 -0.75 -23.89 -0.29
CA ARG A 2 -2.07 -23.22 -0.16
C ARG A 2 -2.27 -21.97 -1.04
N PHE A 3 -1.22 -21.38 -1.59
CA PHE A 3 -1.27 -20.03 -2.20
C PHE A 3 -1.07 -19.97 -3.72
N THR A 4 -0.59 -21.06 -4.33
CA THR A 4 -0.37 -21.13 -5.78
C THR A 4 -1.62 -20.89 -6.63
N PRO A 5 -2.82 -21.38 -6.26
CA PRO A 5 -4.05 -21.08 -7.00
C PRO A 5 -4.47 -19.60 -6.92
N ILE A 6 -4.17 -18.93 -5.81
CA ILE A 6 -4.57 -17.53 -5.58
C ILE A 6 -3.85 -16.60 -6.55
N LEU A 7 -2.56 -16.83 -6.79
CA LEU A 7 -1.76 -16.06 -7.75
C LEU A 7 -2.28 -16.14 -9.18
N ALA A 8 -2.66 -17.34 -9.64
CA ALA A 8 -3.24 -17.53 -10.97
C ALA A 8 -4.62 -16.87 -11.08
N ILE A 9 -5.49 -17.03 -10.07
CA ILE A 9 -6.81 -16.41 -10.04
C ILE A 9 -6.71 -14.88 -10.05
N GLN A 10 -5.76 -14.30 -9.31
CA GLN A 10 -5.52 -12.85 -9.33
C GLN A 10 -5.12 -12.36 -10.73
N GLY A 11 -4.22 -13.08 -11.41
CA GLY A 11 -3.81 -12.75 -12.78
C GLY A 11 -4.93 -12.90 -13.81
N ASP A 12 -5.82 -13.87 -13.62
CA ASP A 12 -6.94 -14.13 -14.53
C ASP A 12 -8.10 -13.14 -14.32
N SER A 13 -8.33 -12.73 -13.07
CA SER A 13 -9.44 -11.83 -12.71
C SER A 13 -9.10 -10.34 -12.82
N GLY A 14 -7.81 -9.97 -12.85
CA GLY A 14 -7.38 -8.56 -12.77
C GLY A 14 -7.77 -7.90 -11.44
N TRP A 15 -8.15 -8.68 -10.42
CA TRP A 15 -8.70 -8.13 -9.19
C TRP A 15 -7.64 -7.56 -8.26
N PHE A 16 -7.84 -6.29 -7.90
CA PHE A 16 -7.09 -5.66 -6.81
C PHE A 16 -7.50 -6.19 -5.44
N PRO A 17 -6.55 -6.69 -4.63
CA PRO A 17 -6.84 -7.10 -3.26
C PRO A 17 -7.42 -5.95 -2.41
N SER A 18 -8.35 -6.27 -1.53
CA SER A 18 -8.96 -5.32 -0.58
C SER A 18 -7.94 -4.62 0.32
N PHE A 19 -6.78 -5.24 0.53
CA PHE A 19 -5.64 -4.69 1.26
C PHE A 19 -5.17 -3.34 0.68
N TYR A 20 -5.14 -3.17 -0.64
CA TYR A 20 -4.74 -1.90 -1.27
C TYR A 20 -5.77 -0.79 -1.05
N ARG A 21 -7.06 -1.14 -1.06
CA ARG A 21 -8.14 -0.19 -0.71
C ARG A 21 -8.02 0.27 0.73
N HIS A 22 -7.63 -0.64 1.63
CA HIS A 22 -7.34 -0.29 3.02
C HIS A 22 -6.15 0.68 3.11
N GLN A 23 -5.05 0.41 2.41
CA GLN A 23 -3.89 1.31 2.37
C GLN A 23 -4.25 2.71 1.83
N LEU A 24 -5.06 2.79 0.77
CA LEU A 24 -5.53 4.08 0.24
C LEU A 24 -6.40 4.84 1.27
N ASN A 25 -7.25 4.13 2.02
CA ASN A 25 -8.02 4.73 3.11
C ASN A 25 -7.14 5.20 4.28
N MET A 26 -6.05 4.49 4.58
CA MET A 26 -5.06 4.98 5.55
C MET A 26 -4.45 6.32 5.10
N LEU A 27 -4.12 6.44 3.81
CA LEU A 27 -3.60 7.70 3.26
C LEU A 27 -4.66 8.82 3.24
N ARG A 28 -5.94 8.50 3.02
CA ARG A 28 -7.04 9.46 3.19
C ARG A 28 -7.12 9.99 4.62
N LEU A 29 -7.00 9.09 5.60
CA LEU A 29 -7.00 9.47 7.01
C LEU A 29 -5.76 10.30 7.38
N TRP A 30 -4.59 9.96 6.84
CA TRP A 30 -3.38 10.78 6.95
C TRP A 30 -3.62 12.21 6.46
N ASN A 31 -4.15 12.37 5.24
CA ASN A 31 -4.46 13.69 4.68
C ASN A 31 -5.43 14.47 5.56
N HIS A 32 -6.42 13.78 6.14
CA HIS A 32 -7.36 14.41 7.07
C HIS A 32 -6.66 14.94 8.32
N PHE A 33 -5.76 14.18 8.94
CA PHE A 33 -5.03 14.62 10.14
C PHE A 33 -4.04 15.74 9.84
N VAL A 34 -3.29 15.66 8.73
CA VAL A 34 -2.33 16.71 8.35
C VAL A 34 -3.02 18.07 8.11
N THR A 35 -4.29 18.05 7.67
CA THR A 35 -5.08 19.26 7.43
C THR A 35 -5.97 19.66 8.60
N MET A 36 -5.97 18.89 9.70
CA MET A 36 -6.82 19.13 10.85
C MET A 36 -6.26 20.25 11.74
N SER A 37 -7.15 21.10 12.25
CA SER A 37 -6.82 22.16 13.21
C SER A 37 -6.31 21.59 14.54
N ASP A 38 -5.31 22.27 15.13
CA ASP A 38 -4.65 21.83 16.37
C ASP A 38 -5.53 21.87 17.62
N ASP A 39 -6.64 22.60 17.60
CA ASP A 39 -7.57 22.71 18.74
C ASP A 39 -8.38 21.43 19.02
N ARG A 40 -8.29 20.43 18.12
CA ARG A 40 -9.07 19.19 18.23
C ARG A 40 -8.29 18.15 19.00
N LEU A 41 -8.95 17.49 19.96
CA LEU A 41 -8.37 16.37 20.71
C LEU A 41 -7.79 15.29 19.78
N THR A 42 -8.46 15.01 18.66
CA THR A 42 -7.98 14.04 17.66
C THR A 42 -6.61 14.42 17.09
N GLN A 43 -6.36 15.72 16.88
CA GLN A 43 -5.08 16.21 16.38
C GLN A 43 -3.98 16.07 17.42
N LEU A 44 -4.29 16.37 18.69
CA LEU A 44 -3.35 16.16 19.81
C LEU A 44 -2.96 14.68 19.95
N VAL A 45 -3.93 13.76 19.84
CA VAL A 45 -3.67 12.32 19.87
C VAL A 45 -2.83 11.87 18.67
N PHE A 46 -3.09 12.42 17.48
CA PHE A 46 -2.29 12.15 16.29
C PHE A 46 -0.83 12.64 16.44
N MET A 47 -0.63 13.84 16.98
CA MET A 47 0.71 14.36 17.24
C MET A 47 1.45 13.52 18.28
N TRP A 48 0.76 13.11 19.35
CA TRP A 48 1.32 12.18 20.33
C TRP A 48 1.69 10.84 19.71
N ASP A 49 0.87 10.29 18.81
CA ASP A 49 1.19 9.06 18.08
C ASP A 49 2.45 9.26 17.21
N LEU A 50 2.56 10.38 16.49
CA LEU A 50 3.72 10.72 15.66
C LEU A 50 5.02 10.87 16.44
N GLU A 51 4.98 11.55 17.59
CA GLU A 51 6.14 11.75 18.46
C GLU A 51 6.61 10.45 19.11
N LYS A 52 5.67 9.53 19.34
CA LYS A 52 5.98 8.23 19.88
C LYS A 52 6.72 7.42 18.83
N SER A 53 8.05 7.35 18.95
CA SER A 53 8.90 6.51 18.11
C SER A 53 8.78 5.02 18.47
N ASN A 54 7.55 4.48 18.41
CA ASN A 54 7.30 3.06 18.55
C ASN A 54 7.09 2.43 17.17
N ASN A 55 7.74 1.30 16.90
CA ASN A 55 7.65 0.60 15.62
C ASN A 55 6.32 -0.14 15.40
N GLN A 56 5.32 0.11 16.23
CA GLN A 56 4.04 -0.62 16.26
C GLN A 56 2.82 0.30 16.23
N ASN A 57 3.02 1.61 16.14
CA ASN A 57 1.90 2.54 16.14
C ASN A 57 1.41 2.85 14.71
N TRP A 58 0.26 3.50 14.63
CA TRP A 58 -0.41 3.75 13.35
C TRP A 58 0.44 4.63 12.43
N SER A 59 1.05 5.70 12.95
CA SER A 59 1.95 6.57 12.19
C SER A 59 3.17 5.83 11.64
N HIS A 60 3.74 4.86 12.37
CA HIS A 60 4.80 4.00 11.84
C HIS A 60 4.33 3.16 10.65
N HIS A 61 3.12 2.59 10.71
CA HIS A 61 2.54 1.89 9.57
C HIS A 61 2.34 2.80 8.35
N VAL A 62 1.90 4.05 8.57
CA VAL A 62 1.78 5.05 7.49
C VAL A 62 3.15 5.40 6.91
N LYS A 63 4.18 5.55 7.75
CA LYS A 63 5.56 5.78 7.31
C LYS A 63 6.06 4.66 6.41
N LEU A 64 5.90 3.40 6.84
CA LEU A 64 6.30 2.22 6.06
C LEU A 64 5.53 2.16 4.74
N LEU A 65 4.22 2.43 4.77
CA LEU A 65 3.39 2.47 3.57
C LEU A 65 3.93 3.48 2.56
N LEU A 66 4.15 4.74 2.99
CA LEU A 66 4.64 5.83 2.14
C LEU A 66 6.07 5.58 1.64
N GLN A 67 6.95 5.02 2.47
CA GLN A 67 8.28 4.58 2.04
C GLN A 67 8.18 3.50 0.95
N SER A 68 7.23 2.58 1.09
CA SER A 68 7.09 1.46 0.16
C SER A 68 6.54 1.83 -1.22
N ILE A 69 6.05 3.07 -1.37
CA ILE A 69 5.59 3.65 -2.64
C ILE A 69 6.40 4.91 -3.00
N ASP A 70 7.60 5.09 -2.47
CA ASP A 70 8.47 6.25 -2.76
C ASP A 70 7.75 7.61 -2.60
N MET A 71 6.97 7.75 -1.53
CA MET A 71 6.27 8.99 -1.13
C MET A 71 6.60 9.36 0.33
N SER A 72 7.78 9.00 0.80
CA SER A 72 8.24 9.25 2.17
C SER A 72 8.30 10.74 2.53
N THR A 73 8.45 11.62 1.53
CA THR A 73 8.44 13.08 1.70
C THR A 73 7.15 13.58 2.36
N CYS A 74 6.00 13.01 2.00
CA CYS A 74 4.72 13.37 2.60
C CYS A 74 4.69 13.09 4.10
N PHE A 75 5.36 12.04 4.56
CA PHE A 75 5.49 11.74 5.99
C PHE A 75 6.46 12.70 6.68
N LEU A 76 7.65 12.88 6.09
CA LEU A 76 8.72 13.70 6.68
C LEU A 76 8.33 15.18 6.82
N ASN A 77 7.67 15.73 5.79
CA ASN A 77 7.23 17.12 5.78
C ASN A 77 5.86 17.31 6.46
N ARG A 78 5.21 16.21 6.86
CA ARG A 78 3.81 16.22 7.34
C ARG A 78 2.91 16.96 6.36
N GLU A 79 2.89 16.46 5.13
CA GLU A 79 2.16 17.02 4.00
C GLU A 79 1.09 16.07 3.49
N VAL A 80 0.13 16.66 2.77
CA VAL A 80 -0.93 15.94 2.09
C VAL A 80 -0.34 15.08 0.97
N CYS A 81 -0.71 13.82 0.93
CA CYS A 81 -0.36 12.90 -0.13
C CYS A 81 -1.30 13.09 -1.33
N ASN A 82 -0.76 13.11 -2.54
CA ASN A 82 -1.57 12.98 -3.75
C ASN A 82 -2.10 11.54 -3.84
N LEU A 83 -3.40 11.36 -3.56
CA LEU A 83 -4.03 10.04 -3.50
C LEU A 83 -4.10 9.34 -4.85
N ASN A 84 -4.24 10.07 -5.96
CA ASN A 84 -4.27 9.48 -7.30
C ASN A 84 -2.89 8.92 -7.65
N LEU A 85 -1.83 9.67 -7.35
CA LEU A 85 -0.46 9.19 -7.52
C LEU A 85 -0.17 7.99 -6.61
N ALA A 86 -0.61 8.05 -5.35
CA ALA A 86 -0.43 6.94 -4.42
C ALA A 86 -1.16 5.68 -4.88
N GLU A 87 -2.37 5.80 -5.43
CA GLU A 87 -3.10 4.70 -6.04
C GLU A 87 -2.31 4.09 -7.19
N ILE A 88 -1.86 4.89 -8.17
CA ILE A 88 -1.05 4.41 -9.30
C ILE A 88 0.19 3.65 -8.81
N LYS A 89 0.90 4.18 -7.80
CA LYS A 89 2.10 3.53 -7.27
C LYS A 89 1.79 2.23 -6.50
N LEU A 90 0.69 2.18 -5.75
CA LEU A 90 0.23 0.95 -5.10
C LEU A 90 -0.13 -0.11 -6.14
N GLN A 91 -0.77 0.29 -7.24
CA GLN A 91 -1.08 -0.60 -8.34
C GLN A 91 0.18 -1.16 -9.01
N GLN A 92 1.13 -0.29 -9.33
CA GLN A 92 2.42 -0.70 -9.92
C GLN A 92 3.19 -1.65 -9.00
N LYS A 93 3.24 -1.33 -7.71
CA LYS A 93 3.86 -2.20 -6.71
C LYS A 93 3.21 -3.59 -6.68
N PHE A 94 1.87 -3.66 -6.67
CA PHE A 94 1.17 -4.93 -6.69
C PHE A 94 1.50 -5.77 -7.93
N VAL A 95 1.50 -5.14 -9.11
CA VAL A 95 1.83 -5.83 -10.36
C VAL A 95 3.26 -6.38 -10.29
N ASN A 96 4.21 -5.60 -9.79
CA ASN A 96 5.59 -6.04 -9.62
C ASN A 96 5.72 -7.19 -8.60
N ASP A 97 5.06 -7.07 -7.44
CA ASP A 97 5.05 -8.11 -6.41
C ASP A 97 4.43 -9.41 -6.95
N TRP A 98 3.31 -9.30 -7.67
CA TRP A 98 2.65 -10.44 -8.32
C TRP A 98 3.57 -11.09 -9.36
N GLN A 99 4.24 -10.32 -10.22
CA GLN A 99 5.18 -10.85 -11.21
C GLN A 99 6.36 -11.57 -10.54
N ASN A 100 6.92 -10.98 -9.47
CA ASN A 100 8.02 -11.58 -8.71
C ASN A 100 7.58 -12.90 -8.04
N GLU A 101 6.40 -12.92 -7.42
CA GLU A 101 5.83 -14.13 -6.82
C GLU A 101 5.57 -15.20 -7.89
N LEU A 102 5.04 -14.82 -9.06
CA LEU A 102 4.81 -15.72 -10.19
C LEU A 102 6.10 -16.43 -10.63
N GLN A 103 7.23 -15.71 -10.66
CA GLN A 103 8.53 -16.27 -11.03
C GLN A 103 9.07 -17.24 -9.98
N SER A 104 8.82 -16.96 -8.70
CA SER A 104 9.29 -17.78 -7.58
C SER A 104 8.59 -19.16 -7.50
N VAL A 105 7.36 -19.27 -8.03
CA VAL A 105 6.55 -20.48 -7.91
C VAL A 105 6.81 -21.45 -9.07
N SER A 106 7.55 -22.53 -8.78
CA SER A 106 7.89 -23.57 -9.77
C SER A 106 6.68 -24.22 -10.45
N LYS A 107 5.55 -24.35 -9.74
CA LYS A 107 4.32 -24.99 -10.23
C LYS A 107 3.54 -24.15 -11.25
N LEU A 108 3.79 -22.83 -11.33
CA LEU A 108 3.18 -21.94 -12.32
C LEU A 108 4.02 -21.84 -13.61
N ARG A 109 4.95 -22.77 -13.84
CA ARG A 109 5.82 -22.76 -15.04
C ARG A 109 5.03 -22.73 -16.35
N THR A 110 3.97 -23.52 -16.46
CA THR A 110 3.11 -23.53 -17.64
C THR A 110 2.27 -22.25 -17.72
N TYR A 111 1.71 -21.77 -16.61
CA TYR A 111 0.94 -20.53 -16.56
C TYR A 111 1.78 -19.31 -17.03
N ARG A 112 3.03 -19.24 -16.60
CA ARG A 112 4.02 -18.23 -17.05
C ARG A 112 4.24 -18.20 -18.55
N SER A 113 4.07 -19.34 -19.24
CA SER A 113 4.33 -19.40 -20.68
C SER A 113 3.28 -18.68 -21.53
N PHE A 114 2.08 -18.45 -21.00
CA PHE A 114 0.98 -17.81 -21.74
C PHE A 114 0.38 -16.58 -21.05
N LYS A 115 0.67 -16.35 -19.76
CA LYS A 115 0.28 -15.12 -19.04
C LYS A 115 1.53 -14.37 -18.57
N SER A 116 1.98 -13.43 -19.39
CA SER A 116 3.11 -12.53 -19.12
C SER A 116 2.71 -11.26 -18.37
N ASP A 117 1.48 -10.80 -18.58
CA ASP A 117 1.05 -9.47 -18.16
C ASP A 117 -0.17 -9.52 -17.23
N PHE A 118 -0.16 -8.62 -16.25
CA PHE A 118 -1.30 -8.38 -15.38
C PHE A 118 -2.19 -7.32 -16.04
N ASN A 119 -3.29 -7.74 -16.64
CA ASN A 119 -4.27 -6.82 -17.21
C ASN A 119 -5.11 -6.24 -16.07
N LEU A 120 -5.04 -4.91 -15.91
CA LEU A 120 -5.90 -4.13 -15.01
C LEU A 120 -7.27 -3.85 -15.63
#